data_AF-A0A972QNW1-F1
#
_entry.id   AF-A0A972QNW1-F1
#
_cell.length_a   1.000
_cell.length_b   1.000
_cell.length_c   1.000
_cell.angle_alpha   90.00
_cell.angle_beta   90.00
_cell.angle_gamma   90.00
#
_symmetry.space_group_name_H-M   'P 1'
#
loop_
_entity.id
_entity.type
_entity.pdbx_description
1 polymer ?
#
loop_
_entity_poly.entity_id
_entity_poly.type
_entity_poly.pdbx_seq_one_letter_code
_entity_poly.pdbx_strand_id
1 'polypeptide(L)'
;MIKSPDHVKRFHAAKARFLQGALNNFFKREFPKLLGPILRNKLVEELIKLLQDLLPLKEHVKPGQIVWNAVSIKTRADSPNVRLIPVTLTMIDEQDIKQLTSGVQMSEIMKQAIARITIEAYTQGALLSMRDIGLLTWRYGSAISQYRKLYEKEQSVTLPHTGSLQDMGSCVSHKSIIIKKVAVDKKDPLTVAQETNHSIWAVDRYIKDFNRVRLCHQDGKDREFISLATGLNKIVVNEYLKIIEDSINCP
;
A
#
# COMPACT_ATOMS: atom_id res chain seq x y z
N MET A 1 47.37 19.05 30.86
CA MET A 1 46.64 17.98 30.15
C MET A 1 46.09 17.01 31.20
N ILE A 2 44.77 16.96 31.40
CA ILE A 2 44.15 16.05 32.39
C ILE A 2 44.38 14.62 31.91
N LYS A 3 45.09 13.80 32.70
CA LYS A 3 45.33 12.38 32.36
C LYS A 3 43.99 11.63 32.40
N SER A 4 43.65 10.95 31.30
CA SER A 4 42.48 10.07 31.27
C SER A 4 42.61 8.98 32.35
N PRO A 5 41.54 8.71 33.12
CA PRO A 5 41.56 7.69 34.17
C PRO A 5 41.96 6.30 33.65
N ASP A 6 42.63 5.49 34.48
CA ASP A 6 43.19 4.19 34.08
C ASP A 6 42.11 3.20 33.58
N HIS A 7 40.94 3.19 34.23
CA HIS A 7 39.81 2.34 33.82
C HIS A 7 39.31 2.69 32.40
N VAL A 8 39.36 3.97 31.99
CA VAL A 8 38.97 4.36 30.63
C VAL A 8 39.96 3.75 29.62
N LYS A 9 41.27 3.83 29.89
CA LYS A 9 42.28 3.27 28.99
C LYS A 9 42.15 1.76 28.82
N ARG A 10 41.86 1.04 29.92
CA ARG A 10 41.72 -0.42 29.91
C ARG A 10 40.46 -0.90 29.17
N PHE A 11 39.33 -0.22 29.35
CA PHE A 11 38.04 -0.76 28.92
C PHE A 11 37.40 -0.05 27.72
N HIS A 12 37.89 1.13 27.31
CA HIS A 12 37.26 1.89 26.21
C HIS A 12 37.22 1.10 24.88
N ALA A 13 38.24 0.29 24.59
CA ALA A 13 38.28 -0.55 23.40
C ALA A 13 37.18 -1.63 23.38
N ALA A 14 36.67 -2.05 24.54
CA ALA A 14 35.60 -3.05 24.62
C ALA A 14 34.27 -2.53 24.02
N LYS A 15 34.06 -1.20 23.99
CA LYS A 15 32.88 -0.59 23.35
C LYS A 15 32.77 -0.92 21.85
N ALA A 16 33.91 -1.19 21.19
CA ALA A 16 33.97 -1.55 19.77
C ALA A 16 33.25 -2.87 19.43
N ARG A 17 32.99 -3.72 20.43
CA ARG A 17 32.38 -5.06 20.25
C ARG A 17 30.87 -5.01 20.05
N PHE A 18 30.21 -3.92 20.46
CA PHE A 18 28.77 -3.74 20.33
C PHE A 18 28.42 -3.07 19.00
N LEU A 19 27.17 -3.20 18.54
CA LEU A 19 26.72 -2.70 17.23
C LEU A 19 27.13 -1.24 16.96
N GLN A 20 26.92 -0.35 17.92
CA GLN A 20 27.32 1.07 17.81
C GLN A 20 28.83 1.25 17.64
N GLY A 21 29.64 0.48 18.36
CA GLY A 21 31.10 0.51 18.24
C GLY A 21 31.59 -0.09 16.92
N ALA A 22 30.98 -1.18 16.48
CA ALA A 22 31.29 -1.86 15.23
C ALA A 22 30.97 -0.97 14.01
N LEU A 23 29.78 -0.35 13.97
CA LEU A 23 29.38 0.59 12.92
C LEU A 23 30.28 1.83 12.92
N ASN A 24 30.62 2.38 14.09
CA ASN A 24 31.57 3.49 14.18
C ASN A 24 32.95 3.14 13.62
N ASN A 25 33.45 1.93 13.89
CA ASN A 25 34.72 1.48 13.35
C ASN A 25 34.64 1.25 11.83
N PHE A 26 33.53 0.70 11.34
CA PHE A 26 33.27 0.55 9.90
C PHE A 26 33.33 1.90 9.19
N PHE A 27 32.54 2.89 9.61
CA PHE A 27 32.54 4.21 8.96
C PHE A 27 33.87 4.95 9.10
N LYS A 28 34.60 4.77 10.21
CA LYS A 28 35.95 5.31 10.38
C LYS A 28 36.94 4.68 9.38
N ARG A 29 36.80 3.40 9.05
CA ARG A 29 37.68 2.68 8.13
C ARG A 29 37.35 2.98 6.67
N GLU A 30 36.08 2.93 6.30
CA GLU A 30 35.64 3.11 4.91
C GLU A 30 35.54 4.59 4.49
N PHE A 31 35.21 5.49 5.42
CA PHE A 31 35.00 6.91 5.14
C PHE A 31 35.82 7.86 6.05
N PRO A 32 37.14 7.63 6.24
CA PRO A 32 37.95 8.34 7.23
C PRO A 32 38.05 9.86 7.02
N LYS A 33 38.00 10.31 5.76
CA LYS A 33 38.13 11.73 5.38
C LYS A 33 36.80 12.46 5.21
N LEU A 34 35.70 11.71 5.14
CA LEU A 34 34.36 12.24 4.87
C LEU A 34 33.54 12.35 6.16
N LEU A 35 33.68 11.39 7.08
CA LEU A 35 32.87 11.30 8.29
C LEU A 35 33.72 11.51 9.56
N GLY A 36 33.77 12.77 10.00
CA GLY A 36 34.35 13.15 11.29
C GLY A 36 33.62 12.49 12.48
N PRO A 37 34.25 12.47 13.68
CA PRO A 37 33.76 11.71 14.83
C PRO A 37 32.34 12.08 15.29
N ILE A 38 31.97 13.37 15.22
CA ILE A 38 30.64 13.85 15.62
C ILE A 38 29.58 13.35 14.64
N LEU A 39 29.78 13.59 13.34
CA LEU A 39 28.83 13.19 12.29
C LEU A 39 28.68 11.67 12.22
N ARG A 40 29.78 10.93 12.37
CA ARG A 40 29.76 9.47 12.39
C ARG A 40 28.95 8.92 13.56
N ASN A 41 29.13 9.45 14.77
CA ASN A 41 28.34 9.01 15.93
C ASN A 41 26.85 9.23 15.69
N LYS A 42 26.46 10.42 15.22
CA LYS A 42 25.07 10.75 14.91
C LYS A 42 24.49 9.85 13.81
N LEU A 43 25.25 9.58 12.75
CA LEU A 43 24.83 8.69 11.67
C LEU A 43 24.64 7.25 12.15
N VAL A 44 25.53 6.77 13.02
CA VAL A 44 25.41 5.43 13.63
C VAL A 44 24.18 5.35 14.54
N GLU A 45 23.89 6.39 15.32
CA GLU A 45 22.70 6.45 16.16
C GLU A 45 21.41 6.41 15.32
N GLU A 46 21.31 7.23 14.27
CA GLU A 46 20.17 7.20 13.34
C GLU A 46 20.06 5.86 12.61
N LEU A 47 21.17 5.23 12.24
CA LEU A 47 21.17 3.90 11.60
C LEU A 47 20.69 2.82 12.58
N ILE A 48 21.12 2.85 13.83
CA ILE A 48 20.65 1.90 14.85
C ILE A 48 19.16 2.09 15.10
N LYS A 49 18.70 3.34 15.21
CA LYS A 49 17.29 3.67 15.36
C LYS A 49 16.48 3.16 14.16
N LEU A 50 16.96 3.39 12.93
CA LEU A 50 16.35 2.85 11.73
C LEU A 50 16.30 1.31 11.73
N LEU A 51 17.39 0.65 12.14
CA LEU A 51 17.42 -0.80 12.24
C LEU A 51 16.42 -1.32 13.28
N GLN A 52 16.27 -0.65 14.41
CA GLN A 52 15.26 -0.99 15.43
C GLN A 52 13.84 -0.75 14.90
N ASP A 53 13.63 0.33 14.13
CA ASP A 53 12.34 0.65 13.53
C ASP A 53 11.97 -0.30 12.39
N LEU A 54 12.95 -0.87 11.65
CA LEU A 54 12.74 -1.74 10.49
C LEU A 54 12.76 -3.24 10.82
N LEU A 55 13.52 -3.64 11.85
CA LEU A 55 13.69 -5.04 12.23
C LEU A 55 13.02 -5.27 13.58
N PRO A 56 11.75 -5.75 13.61
CA PRO A 56 11.20 -6.21 14.86
C PRO A 56 12.07 -7.35 15.41
N LEU A 57 12.36 -7.30 16.71
CA LEU A 57 13.06 -8.37 17.42
C LEU A 57 12.38 -9.70 17.12
N LYS A 58 13.16 -10.72 16.73
CA LYS A 58 12.74 -12.09 16.36
C LYS A 58 11.68 -12.70 17.27
N GLU A 59 11.63 -12.25 18.53
CA GLU A 59 10.67 -12.64 19.57
C GLU A 59 9.20 -12.29 19.24
N HIS A 60 8.94 -11.41 18.25
CA HIS A 60 7.59 -10.94 17.92
C HIS A 60 6.97 -11.60 16.67
N VAL A 61 7.67 -12.52 16.00
CA VAL A 61 7.20 -13.15 14.76
C VAL A 61 6.94 -14.64 15.01
N LYS A 62 5.69 -15.07 14.86
CA LYS A 62 5.29 -16.48 15.04
C LYS A 62 5.60 -17.33 13.80
N PRO A 63 5.67 -18.66 13.91
CA PRO A 63 5.70 -19.55 12.75
C PRO A 63 4.56 -19.22 11.77
N GLY A 64 4.86 -19.20 10.47
CA GLY A 64 3.90 -18.82 9.43
C GLY A 64 3.74 -17.30 9.21
N GLN A 65 4.37 -16.46 10.04
CA GLN A 65 4.41 -15.01 9.86
C GLN A 65 5.70 -14.53 9.21
N ILE A 66 5.61 -13.39 8.51
CA ILE A 66 6.76 -12.66 7.95
C ILE A 66 6.70 -11.19 8.34
N VAL A 67 7.84 -10.52 8.25
CA VAL A 67 7.92 -9.05 8.30
C VAL A 67 8.09 -8.53 6.89
N TRP A 68 7.23 -7.60 6.48
CA TRP A 68 7.28 -6.96 5.17
C TRP A 68 7.22 -5.45 5.29
N ASN A 69 8.02 -4.73 4.51
CA ASN A 69 7.98 -3.28 4.46
C ASN A 69 6.89 -2.84 3.46
N ALA A 70 5.77 -2.36 3.98
CA ALA A 70 4.61 -1.92 3.20
C ALA A 70 4.48 -0.40 3.19
N VAL A 71 3.76 0.13 2.20
CA VAL A 71 3.56 1.59 2.05
C VAL A 71 2.70 2.11 3.19
N SER A 72 3.18 3.10 3.93
CA SER A 72 2.41 3.72 5.01
C SER A 72 1.14 4.36 4.47
N ILE A 73 0.01 4.22 5.19
CA ILE A 73 -1.24 4.94 4.87
C ILE A 73 -1.06 6.46 4.84
N LYS A 74 -0.02 6.98 5.52
CA LYS A 74 0.29 8.42 5.61
C LYS A 74 1.01 8.98 4.38
N THR A 75 1.46 8.12 3.46
CA THR A 75 2.17 8.52 2.25
C THR A 75 1.63 7.80 1.04
N ARG A 76 1.43 8.51 -0.07
CA ARG A 76 1.05 7.87 -1.34
C ARG A 76 2.18 7.02 -1.88
N ALA A 77 1.85 5.89 -2.53
CA ALA A 77 2.86 5.00 -3.09
C ALA A 77 3.63 5.58 -4.30
N ASP A 78 3.10 6.62 -4.96
CA ASP A 78 3.78 7.38 -6.02
C ASP A 78 4.56 8.61 -5.53
N SER A 79 4.58 8.85 -4.22
CA SER A 79 5.34 9.96 -3.64
C SER A 79 6.84 9.75 -3.85
N PRO A 80 7.60 10.79 -4.25
CA PRO A 80 9.07 10.71 -4.23
C PRO A 80 9.62 10.47 -2.83
N ASN A 81 8.84 10.78 -1.78
CA ASN A 81 9.14 10.53 -0.37
C ASN A 81 8.21 9.46 0.20
N VAL A 82 8.04 8.34 -0.50
CA VAL A 82 7.22 7.21 -0.01
C VAL A 82 7.81 6.68 1.30
N ARG A 83 6.95 6.53 2.32
CA ARG A 83 7.36 5.95 3.60
C ARG A 83 6.96 4.48 3.61
N LEU A 84 7.95 3.61 3.76
CA LEU A 84 7.72 2.21 4.06
C LEU A 84 7.79 2.00 5.57
N ILE A 85 6.90 1.17 6.10
CA ILE A 85 6.92 0.73 7.50
C ILE A 85 6.85 -0.79 7.56
N PRO A 86 7.54 -1.44 8.51
CA PRO A 86 7.43 -2.88 8.66
C PRO A 86 6.06 -3.25 9.21
N VAL A 87 5.48 -4.29 8.65
CA VAL A 87 4.26 -4.93 9.13
C VAL A 87 4.48 -6.43 9.23
N THR A 88 3.85 -7.04 10.24
CA THR A 88 3.83 -8.50 10.40
C THR A 88 2.62 -9.05 9.67
N LEU A 89 2.84 -10.01 8.77
CA LEU A 89 1.81 -10.64 7.94
C LEU A 89 1.75 -12.14 8.20
N THR A 90 0.55 -12.67 8.42
CA THR A 90 0.30 -14.10 8.63
C THR A 90 0.08 -14.80 7.29
N MET A 91 1.18 -15.26 6.71
CA MET A 91 1.20 -15.94 5.41
C MET A 91 0.61 -17.35 5.48
N ILE A 92 0.84 -18.04 6.60
CA ILE A 92 0.35 -19.39 6.85
C ILE A 92 -0.32 -19.38 8.23
N ASP A 93 -1.62 -19.65 8.27
CA ASP A 93 -2.37 -19.80 9.51
C ASP A 93 -2.66 -21.29 9.78
N GLU A 94 -2.70 -21.70 11.05
CA GLU A 94 -3.04 -23.09 11.41
C GLU A 94 -4.43 -23.50 10.92
N GLN A 95 -5.37 -22.55 10.87
CA GLN A 95 -6.72 -22.78 10.35
C GLN A 95 -6.70 -23.05 8.84
N ASP A 96 -5.76 -22.50 8.09
CA ASP A 96 -5.59 -22.79 6.67
C ASP A 96 -5.23 -24.28 6.48
N ILE A 97 -4.32 -24.80 7.31
CA ILE A 97 -3.91 -26.20 7.30
C ILE A 97 -5.10 -27.10 7.64
N LYS A 98 -5.86 -26.75 8.69
CA LYS A 98 -7.08 -27.50 9.06
C LYS A 98 -8.07 -27.57 7.89
N GLN A 99 -8.35 -26.44 7.24
CA GLN A 99 -9.24 -26.40 6.08
C GLN A 99 -8.73 -27.23 4.90
N LEU A 100 -7.43 -27.16 4.60
CA LEU A 100 -6.81 -27.98 3.56
C LEU A 100 -6.94 -29.49 3.86
N THR A 101 -6.69 -29.89 5.10
CA THR A 101 -6.83 -31.29 5.53
C THR A 101 -8.29 -31.78 5.47
N SER A 102 -9.27 -30.89 5.59
CA SER A 102 -10.69 -31.20 5.39
C SER A 102 -11.15 -31.14 3.92
N GLY A 103 -10.24 -30.96 2.96
CA GLY A 103 -10.53 -30.97 1.53
C GLY A 103 -10.93 -29.62 0.92
N VAL A 104 -10.78 -28.51 1.63
CA VAL A 104 -10.99 -27.17 1.06
C VAL A 104 -9.94 -26.91 -0.01
N GLN A 105 -10.36 -26.32 -1.14
CA GLN A 105 -9.45 -26.03 -2.24
C GLN A 105 -8.46 -24.91 -1.89
N MET A 106 -7.22 -25.03 -2.39
CA MET A 106 -6.17 -24.03 -2.17
C MET A 106 -6.56 -22.62 -2.65
N SER A 107 -7.42 -22.51 -3.68
CA SER A 107 -7.95 -21.24 -4.16
C SER A 107 -8.79 -20.49 -3.12
N GLU A 108 -9.58 -21.21 -2.31
CA GLU A 108 -10.37 -20.63 -1.21
C GLU A 108 -9.46 -20.11 -0.10
N ILE A 109 -8.45 -20.89 0.27
CA ILE A 109 -7.43 -20.48 1.24
C ILE A 109 -6.70 -19.23 0.75
N MET A 110 -6.34 -19.18 -0.53
CA MET A 110 -5.68 -18.02 -1.11
C MET A 110 -6.53 -16.75 -1.01
N LYS A 111 -7.84 -16.83 -1.30
CA LYS A 111 -8.77 -15.69 -1.15
C LYS A 111 -8.80 -15.18 0.30
N GLN A 112 -8.95 -16.10 1.25
CA GLN A 112 -8.97 -15.77 2.69
C GLN A 112 -7.63 -15.18 3.15
N ALA A 113 -6.51 -15.77 2.75
CA ALA A 113 -5.17 -15.30 3.09
C ALA A 113 -4.88 -13.91 2.53
N ILE A 114 -5.28 -13.62 1.28
CA ILE A 114 -5.18 -12.28 0.68
C ILE A 114 -5.94 -11.26 1.52
N ALA A 115 -7.17 -11.57 1.91
CA ALA A 115 -7.98 -10.69 2.76
C ALA A 115 -7.30 -10.46 4.12
N ARG A 116 -6.86 -11.54 4.77
CA ARG A 116 -6.17 -11.51 6.07
C ARG A 116 -4.96 -10.58 6.05
N ILE A 117 -3.99 -10.81 5.17
CA ILE A 117 -2.76 -10.00 5.15
C ILE A 117 -3.01 -8.54 4.75
N THR A 118 -4.03 -8.29 3.94
CA THR A 118 -4.43 -6.93 3.55
C THR A 118 -5.01 -6.16 4.74
N ILE A 119 -5.85 -6.82 5.54
CA ILE A 119 -6.39 -6.25 6.78
C ILE A 119 -5.30 -6.08 7.84
N GLU A 120 -4.43 -7.08 8.04
CA GLU A 120 -3.32 -7.00 8.99
C GLU A 120 -2.38 -5.82 8.67
N ALA A 121 -2.00 -5.64 7.41
CA ALA A 121 -1.20 -4.49 6.99
C ALA A 121 -1.89 -3.17 7.32
N TYR A 122 -3.19 -3.06 7.01
CA TYR A 122 -3.99 -1.86 7.27
C TYR A 122 -4.09 -1.53 8.76
N THR A 123 -4.34 -2.53 9.61
CA THR A 123 -4.38 -2.34 11.07
C THR A 123 -3.06 -1.85 11.65
N GLN A 124 -1.93 -2.16 10.99
CA GLN A 124 -0.59 -1.68 11.34
C GLN A 124 -0.22 -0.34 10.68
N GLY A 125 -1.15 0.29 9.96
CA GLY A 125 -0.94 1.59 9.33
C GLY A 125 -0.23 1.54 7.98
N ALA A 126 -0.27 0.40 7.28
CA ALA A 126 0.30 0.23 5.95
C ALA A 126 -0.71 -0.33 4.93
N LEU A 127 -0.37 -0.26 3.65
CA LEU A 127 -1.15 -0.83 2.56
C LEU A 127 -0.30 -1.76 1.73
N LEU A 128 -0.85 -2.93 1.42
CA LEU A 128 -0.27 -3.83 0.43
C LEU A 128 -0.83 -3.51 -0.95
N SER A 129 0.06 -3.42 -1.92
CA SER A 129 -0.31 -3.46 -3.32
C SER A 129 -0.47 -4.91 -3.79
N MET A 130 -1.21 -5.12 -4.88
CA MET A 130 -1.30 -6.45 -5.49
C MET A 130 0.06 -6.96 -6.01
N ARG A 131 0.99 -6.04 -6.27
CA ARG A 131 2.37 -6.36 -6.62
C ARG A 131 3.10 -6.95 -5.41
N ASP A 132 2.94 -6.36 -4.23
CA ASP A 132 3.57 -6.85 -3.00
C ASP A 132 3.10 -8.27 -2.71
N ILE A 133 1.79 -8.50 -2.71
CA ILE A 133 1.22 -9.83 -2.48
C ILE A 133 1.67 -10.82 -3.58
N GLY A 134 1.77 -10.36 -4.83
CA GLY A 134 2.31 -11.16 -5.93
C GLY A 134 3.76 -11.59 -5.70
N LEU A 135 4.61 -10.70 -5.20
CA LEU A 135 6.00 -11.02 -4.83
C LEU A 135 6.06 -12.03 -3.68
N LEU A 136 5.21 -11.86 -2.66
CA LEU A 136 5.13 -12.76 -1.51
C LEU A 136 4.63 -14.18 -1.86
N THR A 137 3.95 -14.33 -2.99
CA THR A 137 3.31 -15.58 -3.41
C THR A 137 3.82 -16.14 -4.72
N TRP A 138 4.84 -15.51 -5.34
CA TRP A 138 5.36 -15.81 -6.69
C TRP A 138 4.27 -15.83 -7.77
N ARG A 139 3.31 -14.91 -7.69
CA ARG A 139 2.22 -14.75 -8.66
C ARG A 139 2.24 -13.35 -9.27
N TYR A 140 1.66 -13.23 -10.46
CA TYR A 140 1.39 -11.92 -11.04
C TYR A 140 0.31 -11.19 -10.23
N GLY A 141 0.48 -9.88 -10.05
CA GLY A 141 -0.50 -9.05 -9.34
C GLY A 141 -1.90 -9.05 -9.98
N SER A 142 -2.01 -9.36 -11.28
CA SER A 142 -3.29 -9.56 -11.96
C SER A 142 -4.06 -10.76 -11.40
N ALA A 143 -3.39 -11.89 -11.15
CA ALA A 143 -4.00 -13.07 -10.56
C ALA A 143 -4.45 -12.80 -9.11
N ILE A 144 -3.61 -12.14 -8.32
CA ILE A 144 -3.98 -11.72 -6.96
C ILE A 144 -5.20 -10.80 -6.97
N SER A 145 -5.25 -9.86 -7.93
CA SER A 145 -6.40 -8.97 -8.08
C SER A 145 -7.70 -9.72 -8.38
N GLN A 146 -7.65 -10.82 -9.14
CA GLN A 146 -8.82 -11.66 -9.40
C GLN A 146 -9.32 -12.34 -8.11
N TYR A 147 -8.43 -12.98 -7.34
CA TYR A 147 -8.79 -13.61 -6.07
C TYR A 147 -9.33 -12.61 -5.06
N ARG A 148 -8.71 -11.43 -4.94
CA ARG A 148 -9.21 -10.33 -4.10
C ARG A 148 -10.64 -9.96 -4.47
N LYS A 149 -10.91 -9.72 -5.76
CA LYS A 149 -12.25 -9.34 -6.25
C LYS A 149 -13.31 -10.42 -5.98
N LEU A 150 -12.94 -11.69 -6.09
CA LEU A 150 -13.85 -12.80 -5.75
C LEU A 150 -14.22 -12.76 -4.27
N TYR A 151 -13.22 -12.60 -3.38
CA TYR A 151 -13.46 -12.46 -1.95
C TYR A 151 -14.34 -11.24 -1.62
N GLU A 152 -14.01 -10.07 -2.19
CA GLU A 152 -14.79 -8.82 -2.02
C GLU A 152 -16.26 -9.02 -2.44
N LYS A 153 -16.50 -9.74 -3.54
CA LYS A 153 -17.85 -10.04 -4.03
C LYS A 153 -18.59 -11.04 -3.13
N GLU A 154 -17.93 -12.12 -2.73
CA GLU A 154 -18.52 -13.18 -1.90
C GLU A 154 -18.89 -12.68 -0.51
N GLN A 155 -18.05 -11.84 0.09
CA GLN A 155 -18.26 -11.30 1.44
C GLN A 155 -18.94 -9.93 1.45
N SER A 156 -19.22 -9.34 0.28
CA SER A 156 -19.78 -7.99 0.13
C SER A 156 -18.98 -6.92 0.90
N VAL A 157 -17.65 -7.01 0.84
CA VAL A 157 -16.72 -6.08 1.51
C VAL A 157 -15.74 -5.48 0.49
N THR A 158 -15.11 -4.35 0.85
CA THR A 158 -13.99 -3.78 0.08
C THR A 158 -12.71 -3.87 0.90
N LEU A 159 -11.66 -4.47 0.35
CA LEU A 159 -10.41 -4.68 1.07
C LEU A 159 -9.49 -3.44 1.00
N PRO A 160 -8.85 -3.06 2.12
CA PRO A 160 -8.01 -1.87 2.18
C PRO A 160 -6.67 -2.11 1.48
N HIS A 161 -6.55 -1.66 0.23
CA HIS A 161 -5.33 -1.79 -0.56
C HIS A 161 -4.98 -0.46 -1.23
N THR A 162 -3.75 -0.33 -1.75
CA THR A 162 -3.26 0.90 -2.40
C THR A 162 -4.22 1.40 -3.50
N GLY A 163 -4.85 0.48 -4.23
CA GLY A 163 -5.79 0.81 -5.29
C GLY A 163 -7.11 1.43 -4.82
N SER A 164 -7.65 0.97 -3.68
CA SER A 164 -8.92 1.48 -3.14
C SER A 164 -8.75 2.74 -2.30
N LEU A 165 -7.66 2.86 -1.53
CA LEU A 165 -7.48 3.96 -0.57
C LEU A 165 -6.62 5.12 -1.08
N GLN A 166 -5.73 4.86 -2.05
CA GLN A 166 -4.83 5.89 -2.60
C GLN A 166 -5.13 6.21 -4.07
N ASP A 167 -6.24 5.71 -4.61
CA ASP A 167 -6.61 5.84 -6.04
C ASP A 167 -5.48 5.41 -6.99
N MET A 168 -4.66 4.45 -6.55
CA MET A 168 -3.50 3.95 -7.31
C MET A 168 -3.86 2.74 -8.19
N GLY A 169 -5.14 2.37 -8.21
CA GLY A 169 -5.66 1.27 -9.00
C GLY A 169 -6.22 1.76 -10.31
N SER A 170 -6.01 0.98 -11.38
CA SER A 170 -6.84 1.06 -12.58
C SER A 170 -8.26 0.51 -12.36
N CYS A 171 -8.74 0.40 -11.11
CA CYS A 171 -10.10 -0.04 -10.81
C CYS A 171 -11.07 1.04 -11.25
N VAL A 172 -11.33 1.04 -12.56
CA VAL A 172 -12.37 1.85 -13.21
C VAL A 172 -13.68 1.69 -12.44
N SER A 173 -13.96 0.49 -11.92
CA SER A 173 -15.09 0.21 -11.03
C SER A 173 -15.20 1.13 -9.82
N HIS A 174 -14.10 1.53 -9.17
CA HIS A 174 -14.18 2.40 -7.98
C HIS A 174 -14.54 3.84 -8.36
N LYS A 175 -13.98 4.35 -9.46
CA LYS A 175 -14.35 5.67 -10.01
C LYS A 175 -15.81 5.66 -10.48
N SER A 176 -16.22 4.58 -11.14
CA SER A 176 -17.59 4.35 -11.58
C SER A 176 -18.58 4.26 -10.41
N ILE A 177 -18.22 3.65 -9.28
CA ILE A 177 -19.04 3.64 -8.06
C ILE A 177 -19.21 5.05 -7.48
N ILE A 178 -18.13 5.82 -7.37
CA ILE A 178 -18.19 7.21 -6.88
C ILE A 178 -19.10 8.04 -7.80
N ILE A 179 -18.92 7.94 -9.11
CA ILE A 179 -19.74 8.63 -10.09
C ILE A 179 -21.19 8.17 -10.04
N LYS A 180 -21.47 6.88 -9.87
CA LYS A 180 -22.84 6.39 -9.73
C LYS A 180 -23.53 6.99 -8.51
N LYS A 181 -22.86 7.04 -7.36
CA LYS A 181 -23.38 7.67 -6.13
C LYS A 181 -23.70 9.16 -6.32
N VAL A 182 -22.88 9.88 -7.07
CA VAL A 182 -23.10 11.32 -7.31
C VAL A 182 -24.11 11.57 -8.42
N ALA A 183 -23.95 10.93 -9.58
CA ALA A 183 -24.72 11.22 -10.79
C ALA A 183 -26.08 10.53 -10.83
N VAL A 184 -26.19 9.30 -10.31
CA VAL A 184 -27.42 8.50 -10.27
C VAL A 184 -28.13 8.68 -8.93
N ASP A 185 -27.45 8.39 -7.82
CA ASP A 185 -28.08 8.45 -6.48
C ASP A 185 -28.23 9.89 -5.95
N LYS A 186 -27.73 10.90 -6.69
CA LYS A 186 -27.76 12.34 -6.35
C LYS A 186 -27.22 12.66 -4.94
N LYS A 187 -26.30 11.85 -4.42
CA LYS A 187 -25.67 12.10 -3.13
C LYS A 187 -24.74 13.30 -3.20
N ASP A 188 -24.66 14.03 -2.09
CA ASP A 188 -23.73 15.13 -1.92
C ASP A 188 -22.26 14.64 -2.02
N PRO A 189 -21.39 15.31 -2.79
CA PRO A 189 -19.99 14.90 -2.97
C PRO A 189 -19.18 14.80 -1.68
N LEU A 190 -19.46 15.62 -0.65
CA LEU A 190 -18.79 15.52 0.65
C LEU A 190 -19.19 14.21 1.36
N THR A 191 -20.47 13.84 1.28
CA THR A 191 -20.96 12.57 1.83
C THR A 191 -20.33 11.37 1.11
N VAL A 192 -20.26 11.42 -0.23
CA VAL A 192 -19.63 10.35 -1.02
C VAL A 192 -18.13 10.24 -0.72
N ALA A 193 -17.43 11.37 -0.53
CA ALA A 193 -16.03 11.40 -0.14
C ALA A 193 -15.82 10.67 1.20
N GLN A 194 -16.67 10.92 2.20
CA GLN A 194 -16.62 10.22 3.49
C GLN A 194 -16.94 8.73 3.36
N GLU A 195 -18.03 8.37 2.67
CA GLU A 195 -18.45 6.96 2.50
C GLU A 195 -17.42 6.12 1.73
N THR A 196 -16.65 6.74 0.83
CA THR A 196 -15.68 6.04 -0.02
C THR A 196 -14.24 6.21 0.46
N ASN A 197 -14.00 6.88 1.60
CA ASN A 197 -12.68 7.21 2.10
C ASN A 197 -11.80 7.96 1.08
N HIS A 198 -12.39 8.91 0.36
CA HIS A 198 -11.71 9.76 -0.61
C HIS A 198 -11.64 11.21 -0.13
N SER A 199 -10.64 11.96 -0.61
CA SER A 199 -10.66 13.41 -0.47
C SER A 199 -11.72 14.03 -1.39
N ILE A 200 -12.30 15.16 -0.98
CA ILE A 200 -13.28 15.88 -1.82
C ILE A 200 -12.69 16.29 -3.18
N TRP A 201 -11.39 16.63 -3.22
CA TRP A 201 -10.65 16.93 -4.44
C TRP A 201 -10.58 15.75 -5.41
N ALA A 202 -10.45 14.52 -4.89
CA ALA A 202 -10.44 13.32 -5.72
C ALA A 202 -11.83 13.08 -6.33
N VAL A 203 -12.90 13.25 -5.54
CA VAL A 203 -14.29 13.13 -5.99
C VAL A 203 -14.59 14.17 -7.08
N ASP A 204 -14.25 15.44 -6.85
CA ASP A 204 -14.46 16.53 -7.82
C ASP A 204 -13.75 16.27 -9.15
N ARG A 205 -12.50 15.76 -9.10
CA ARG A 205 -11.77 15.35 -10.30
C ARG A 205 -12.53 14.30 -11.11
N TYR A 206 -13.08 13.28 -10.46
CA TYR A 206 -13.85 12.26 -11.19
C TYR A 206 -15.12 12.85 -11.79
N ILE A 207 -15.84 13.72 -11.06
CA ILE A 207 -17.04 14.39 -11.56
C ILE A 207 -16.72 15.20 -12.82
N LYS A 208 -15.61 15.94 -12.80
CA LYS A 208 -15.13 16.70 -13.96
C LYS A 208 -14.84 15.80 -15.15
N ASP A 209 -14.13 14.68 -14.95
CA ASP A 209 -13.83 13.72 -16.01
C ASP A 209 -15.09 13.07 -16.58
N PHE A 210 -16.06 12.73 -15.72
CA PHE A 210 -17.36 12.21 -16.14
C PHE A 210 -18.15 13.21 -16.99
N ASN A 211 -18.21 14.47 -16.57
CA ASN A 211 -18.91 15.52 -17.31
C ASN A 211 -18.27 15.80 -18.68
N ARG A 212 -16.93 15.71 -18.80
CA ARG A 212 -16.23 15.82 -20.09
C ARG A 212 -16.63 14.68 -21.04
N VAL A 213 -16.68 13.44 -20.54
CA VAL A 213 -17.16 12.29 -21.32
C VAL A 213 -18.62 12.47 -21.72
N ARG A 214 -19.48 12.91 -20.80
CA ARG A 214 -20.91 13.16 -21.07
C ARG A 214 -21.13 14.19 -22.16
N LEU A 215 -20.40 15.30 -22.11
CA LEU A 215 -20.51 16.36 -23.13
C LEU A 215 -20.14 15.83 -24.51
N CYS A 216 -18.99 15.15 -24.63
CA CYS A 216 -18.57 14.59 -25.92
C CYS A 216 -19.52 13.50 -26.43
N HIS A 217 -20.14 12.73 -25.54
CA HIS A 217 -21.15 11.74 -25.92
C HIS A 217 -22.45 12.39 -26.42
N GLN A 218 -22.91 13.46 -25.75
CA GLN A 218 -24.07 14.25 -26.19
C GLN A 218 -23.83 14.92 -27.56
N ASP A 219 -22.59 15.29 -27.85
CA ASP A 219 -22.16 15.79 -29.17
C ASP A 219 -22.03 14.69 -30.25
N GLY A 220 -22.42 13.45 -29.94
CA GLY A 220 -22.40 12.32 -30.88
C GLY A 220 -21.01 11.83 -31.26
N LYS A 221 -19.98 12.12 -30.44
CA LYS A 221 -18.60 11.67 -30.71
C LYS A 221 -18.43 10.20 -30.40
N ASP A 222 -17.52 9.55 -31.14
CA ASP A 222 -17.19 8.15 -30.94
C ASP A 222 -16.25 7.94 -29.74
N ARG A 223 -16.11 6.67 -29.32
CA ARG A 223 -15.34 6.30 -28.13
C ARG A 223 -13.86 6.61 -28.27
N GLU A 224 -13.32 6.55 -29.49
CA GLU A 224 -11.91 6.85 -29.76
C GLU A 224 -11.63 8.34 -29.60
N PHE A 225 -12.47 9.18 -30.19
CA PHE A 225 -12.37 10.63 -30.04
C PHE A 225 -12.52 11.06 -28.58
N ILE A 226 -13.50 10.49 -27.86
CA ILE A 226 -13.71 10.81 -26.44
C ILE A 226 -12.46 10.47 -25.62
N SER A 227 -11.87 9.30 -25.82
CA SER A 227 -10.64 8.89 -25.12
C SER A 227 -9.49 9.85 -25.40
N LEU A 228 -9.31 10.27 -26.67
CA LEU A 228 -8.26 11.19 -27.08
C LEU A 228 -8.47 12.62 -26.53
N ALA A 229 -9.69 13.15 -26.61
CA ALA A 229 -10.03 14.50 -26.15
C ALA A 229 -10.01 14.62 -24.62
N THR A 230 -10.37 13.55 -23.91
CA THR A 230 -10.40 13.55 -22.45
C THR A 230 -9.05 13.19 -21.82
N GLY A 231 -8.20 12.46 -22.56
CA GLY A 231 -6.98 11.85 -22.03
C GLY A 231 -7.25 10.63 -21.15
N LEU A 232 -8.49 10.12 -21.12
CA LEU A 232 -8.89 8.98 -20.32
C LEU A 232 -8.68 7.68 -21.10
N ASN A 233 -8.34 6.60 -20.38
CA ASN A 233 -8.25 5.27 -20.97
C ASN A 233 -9.62 4.82 -21.51
N LYS A 234 -9.64 4.15 -22.68
CA LYS A 234 -10.85 3.58 -23.31
C LYS A 234 -11.73 2.77 -22.35
N ILE A 235 -11.13 2.06 -21.39
CA ILE A 235 -11.88 1.29 -20.38
C ILE A 235 -12.72 2.23 -19.49
N VAL A 236 -12.15 3.37 -19.07
CA VAL A 236 -12.82 4.39 -18.26
C VAL A 236 -13.95 5.06 -19.04
N VAL A 237 -13.68 5.42 -20.28
CA VAL A 237 -14.69 6.00 -21.17
C VAL A 237 -15.89 5.05 -21.32
N ASN A 238 -15.65 3.77 -21.57
CA ASN A 238 -16.72 2.77 -21.71
C ASN A 238 -17.57 2.62 -20.43
N GLU A 239 -16.96 2.66 -19.24
CA GLU A 239 -17.74 2.59 -18.00
C GLU A 239 -18.58 3.85 -17.77
N TYR A 240 -18.03 5.04 -18.08
CA TYR A 240 -18.79 6.29 -17.95
C TYR A 240 -19.96 6.36 -18.95
N LEU A 241 -19.77 5.89 -20.18
CA LEU A 241 -20.84 5.79 -21.16
C LEU A 241 -21.97 4.88 -20.69
N LYS A 242 -21.65 3.73 -20.09
CA LYS A 242 -22.67 2.86 -19.47
C LYS A 242 -23.46 3.58 -18.39
N ILE A 243 -22.79 4.33 -17.51
CA ILE A 243 -23.48 5.10 -16.46
C ILE A 243 -24.40 6.17 -17.07
N ILE A 244 -23.97 6.82 -18.16
CA ILE A 244 -24.79 7.82 -18.87
C ILE A 244 -26.03 7.16 -19.47
N GLU A 245 -25.86 6.05 -20.20
CA GLU A 245 -26.97 5.27 -20.78
C GLU A 245 -27.94 4.79 -19.70
N ASP A 246 -27.43 4.25 -18.59
CA ASP A 246 -28.25 3.81 -17.44
C ASP A 246 -29.02 4.98 -16.81
N SER A 247 -28.42 6.18 -16.75
CA SER A 247 -29.08 7.38 -16.20
C SER A 247 -30.13 8.00 -17.11
N ILE A 248 -30.08 7.73 -18.42
CA ILE A 248 -31.08 8.18 -19.41
C ILE A 248 -32.27 7.21 -19.45
N ASN A 249 -32.03 5.91 -19.20
CA ASN A 249 -33.04 4.85 -19.25
C ASN A 249 -33.79 4.61 -17.92
N CYS A 250 -33.50 5.38 -16.86
CA CYS A 250 -34.23 5.34 -15.60
C CYS A 250 -35.15 6.58 -15.53
N PRO A 251 -36.48 6.42 -15.67
CA PRO A 251 -37.44 7.52 -15.60
C PRO A 251 -37.53 8.15 -14.20
#